data_AF-A0A931KM96-F1
#
_entry.id   AF-A0A931KM96-F1
#
_cell.length_a   1.000
_cell.length_b   1.000
_cell.length_c   1.000
_cell.angle_alpha   90.00
_cell.angle_beta   90.00
_cell.angle_gamma   90.00
#
_symmetry.space_group_name_H-M   'P 1'
#
loop_
_entity.id
_entity.type
_entity.pdbx_description
1 polymer ?
#
loop_
_entity_poly.entity_id
_entity_poly.type
_entity_poly.pdbx_seq_one_letter_code
_entity_poly.pdbx_strand_id
1 'polypeptide(L)'
;MTNPIFETIKQQLQANDVVVYMKGTSEIPMCGFSAAVVQILNNLGINFTAYNVLENDDIRQGIKEYNNWPTIPQLFIKGEFVGGCDIVREMYQSGELQSFLKEKQIQFKDAA
;
A
#
# COMPACT_ATOMS: atom_id res chain seq x y z
N MET A 1 5.32 25.81 6.09
CA MET A 1 6.35 25.25 5.20
C MET A 1 5.85 23.88 4.78
N THR A 2 5.51 23.68 3.51
CA THR A 2 5.06 22.37 3.00
C THR A 2 6.23 21.40 3.12
N ASN A 3 6.06 20.30 3.85
CA ASN A 3 7.11 19.28 3.96
C ASN A 3 7.38 18.73 2.54
N PRO A 4 8.58 18.89 1.96
CA PRO A 4 8.86 18.47 0.58
C PRO A 4 8.62 16.98 0.35
N ILE A 5 8.68 16.18 1.41
CA ILE A 5 8.39 14.76 1.39
C ILE A 5 6.90 14.49 1.16
N PHE A 6 6.00 15.32 1.68
CA PHE A 6 4.56 15.15 1.47
C PHE A 6 4.18 15.37 0.01
N GLU A 7 4.82 16.33 -0.67
CA GLU A 7 4.64 16.52 -2.11
C GLU A 7 5.15 15.30 -2.89
N THR A 8 6.27 14.71 -2.48
CA THR A 8 6.80 13.48 -3.08
C THR A 8 5.81 12.32 -2.90
N ILE A 9 5.32 12.09 -1.68
CA ILE A 9 4.32 11.05 -1.37
C ILE A 9 3.05 11.26 -2.21
N LYS A 10 2.57 12.50 -2.28
CA LYS A 10 1.39 12.85 -3.08
C LYS A 10 1.59 12.55 -4.56
N GLN A 11 2.75 12.89 -5.12
CA GLN A 11 3.08 12.57 -6.51
C GLN A 11 3.15 11.05 -6.74
N GLN A 12 3.76 10.31 -5.82
CA GLN A 12 3.84 8.85 -5.88
C GLN A 12 2.45 8.19 -5.88
N LEU A 13 1.54 8.70 -5.04
CA LEU A 13 0.15 8.26 -4.93
C LEU A 13 -0.70 8.66 -6.14
N GLN A 14 -0.40 9.79 -6.79
CA GLN A 14 -1.11 10.23 -8.00
C GLN A 14 -0.62 9.52 -9.27
N ALA A 15 0.64 9.14 -9.31
CA ALA A 15 1.24 8.46 -10.46
C ALA A 15 0.86 6.99 -10.57
N ASN A 16 0.35 6.38 -9.50
CA ASN A 16 0.11 4.94 -9.43
C ASN A 16 -1.24 4.65 -8.77
N ASP A 17 -2.00 3.72 -9.35
CA ASP A 17 -3.33 3.37 -8.88
C ASP A 17 -3.32 2.54 -7.60
N VAL A 18 -2.31 1.70 -7.39
CA VAL A 18 -2.16 0.90 -6.17
C VAL A 18 -0.72 1.05 -5.69
N VAL A 19 -0.57 1.56 -4.47
CA VAL A 19 0.73 1.86 -3.88
C VAL A 19 0.84 1.21 -2.51
N VAL A 20 1.96 0.55 -2.24
CA VAL A 20 2.29 0.03 -0.91
C VAL A 20 3.62 0.62 -0.44
N TYR A 21 3.60 1.28 0.70
CA TYR A 21 4.82 1.65 1.42
C TYR A 21 5.17 0.48 2.34
N MET A 22 6.33 -0.14 2.13
CA MET A 22 6.69 -1.39 2.79
C MET A 22 8.18 -1.47 3.14
N LYS A 23 8.55 -2.45 3.95
CA LYS A 23 9.95 -2.74 4.29
C LYS A 23 10.52 -3.78 3.33
N GLY A 24 11.49 -3.39 2.51
CA GLY A 24 11.99 -4.19 1.40
C GLY A 24 11.21 -3.92 0.10
N THR A 25 11.31 -4.83 -0.86
CA THR A 25 10.65 -4.73 -2.17
C THR A 25 9.57 -5.80 -2.32
N SER A 26 8.74 -5.71 -3.36
CA SER A 26 7.74 -6.74 -3.68
C SER A 26 8.37 -8.11 -3.96
N GLU A 27 9.59 -8.15 -4.50
CA GLU A 27 10.37 -9.37 -4.75
C GLU A 27 11.07 -9.87 -3.49
N ILE A 28 11.59 -8.96 -2.66
CA ILE A 28 12.39 -9.27 -1.47
C ILE A 28 11.80 -8.50 -0.26
N PRO A 29 10.66 -8.95 0.29
CA PRO A 29 10.10 -8.34 1.48
C PRO A 29 10.99 -8.61 2.70
N MET A 30 11.34 -7.57 3.45
CA MET A 30 12.22 -7.66 4.62
C MET A 30 11.46 -7.69 5.96
N CYS A 31 10.13 -7.82 5.92
CA CYS A 31 9.27 -7.87 7.09
C CYS A 31 8.06 -8.77 6.81
N GLY A 32 7.68 -9.64 7.76
CA GLY A 32 6.55 -10.56 7.61
C GLY A 32 5.22 -9.86 7.31
N PHE A 33 4.98 -8.69 7.91
CA PHE A 33 3.78 -7.88 7.61
C PHE A 33 3.79 -7.32 6.18
N SER A 34 4.96 -6.88 5.70
CA SER A 34 5.13 -6.43 4.32
C SER A 34 4.96 -7.59 3.33
N ALA A 35 5.49 -8.78 3.65
CA ALA A 35 5.30 -9.98 2.84
C ALA A 35 3.82 -10.39 2.75
N ALA A 36 3.06 -10.31 3.85
CA ALA A 36 1.64 -10.65 3.86
C ALA A 36 0.81 -9.74 2.93
N VAL A 37 1.03 -8.43 2.95
CA VAL A 37 0.33 -7.50 2.04
C VAL A 37 0.69 -7.78 0.58
N VAL A 38 1.97 -7.98 0.27
CA VAL A 38 2.42 -8.34 -1.09
C VAL A 38 1.77 -9.63 -1.56
N GLN A 39 1.71 -10.66 -0.70
CA GLN A 39 1.05 -11.93 -1.04
C GLN A 39 -0.42 -11.75 -1.36
N ILE A 40 -1.16 -10.95 -0.59
CA ILE A 40 -2.58 -10.67 -0.85
C ILE A 40 -2.76 -10.00 -2.22
N LEU A 41 -1.97 -8.95 -2.50
CA LEU A 41 -2.06 -8.24 -3.78
C LEU A 41 -1.69 -9.13 -4.97
N ASN A 42 -0.67 -9.99 -4.81
CA ASN A 42 -0.26 -10.96 -5.83
C ASN A 42 -1.32 -12.03 -6.07
N ASN A 43 -1.97 -12.53 -5.00
CA ASN A 43 -3.05 -13.52 -5.11
C ASN A 43 -4.25 -12.95 -5.86
N LEU A 44 -4.56 -11.68 -5.62
CA LEU A 44 -5.56 -10.93 -6.38
C LEU A 44 -5.07 -10.55 -7.78
N GLY A 45 -3.81 -10.80 -8.15
CA GLY A 45 -3.26 -10.45 -9.46
C GLY A 45 -3.30 -8.95 -9.76
N ILE A 46 -3.18 -8.11 -8.74
CA ILE A 46 -3.20 -6.66 -8.86
C ILE A 46 -1.80 -6.17 -9.22
N ASN A 47 -1.70 -5.25 -10.18
CA ASN A 47 -0.47 -4.50 -10.41
C ASN A 47 -0.37 -3.38 -9.37
N PHE A 48 0.74 -3.34 -8.62
CA PHE A 48 0.97 -2.33 -7.60
C PHE A 48 2.43 -1.86 -7.62
N THR A 49 2.65 -0.65 -7.11
CA THR A 49 3.97 -0.06 -6.94
C THR A 49 4.36 -0.13 -5.46
N ALA A 50 5.51 -0.74 -5.17
CA ALA A 50 6.06 -0.83 -3.83
C ALA A 50 7.17 0.21 -3.62
N TYR A 51 7.04 1.03 -2.59
CA TYR A 51 8.10 1.93 -2.14
C TYR A 51 8.76 1.37 -0.89
N ASN A 52 10.07 1.13 -0.98
CA ASN A 52 10.87 0.61 0.11
C ASN A 52 11.24 1.73 1.09
N VAL A 53 10.61 1.73 2.26
CA VAL A 53 10.86 2.76 3.28
C VAL A 53 12.18 2.55 4.04
N LEU A 54 12.89 1.44 3.81
CA LEU A 54 14.20 1.21 4.43
C LEU A 54 15.33 1.95 3.72
N GLU A 55 15.14 2.35 2.47
CA GLU A 55 16.12 3.08 1.68
C GLU A 55 16.02 4.60 1.87
N ASN A 56 14.92 5.08 2.47
CA ASN A 56 14.67 6.50 2.67
C ASN A 56 13.90 6.73 3.98
N ASP A 57 14.62 7.13 5.03
CA ASP A 57 14.02 7.43 6.34
C ASP A 57 13.09 8.65 6.31
N ASP A 58 13.29 9.60 5.40
CA ASP A 58 12.38 10.74 5.23
C ASP A 58 11.02 10.28 4.72
N ILE A 59 10.96 9.41 3.72
CA ILE A 59 9.72 8.77 3.25
C ILE A 59 9.10 7.93 4.36
N ARG A 60 9.91 7.19 5.13
CA ARG A 60 9.45 6.36 6.23
C ARG A 60 8.72 7.13 7.32
N GLN A 61 9.23 8.29 7.72
CA GLN A 61 8.56 9.15 8.70
C GLN A 61 7.44 9.96 8.04
N GLY A 62 7.71 10.48 6.85
CA GLY A 62 6.77 11.28 6.08
C GLY A 62 5.46 10.55 5.81
N ILE A 63 5.47 9.27 5.46
CA ILE A 63 4.24 8.52 5.20
C ILE A 63 3.41 8.30 6.47
N LYS A 64 4.08 8.13 7.62
CA LYS A 64 3.37 7.99 8.91
C LYS A 64 2.70 9.28 9.31
N GLU A 65 3.38 10.40 9.14
CA GLU A 65 2.84 11.73 9.43
C GLU A 65 1.74 12.11 8.43
N TYR A 66 1.96 11.89 7.14
CA TYR A 66 1.03 12.19 6.05
C TYR A 66 -0.34 11.54 6.28
N ASN A 67 -0.32 10.29 6.73
CA ASN A 67 -1.53 9.50 6.92
C ASN A 67 -1.97 9.39 8.39
N ASN A 68 -1.27 10.08 9.30
CA ASN A 68 -1.44 9.95 10.75
C ASN A 68 -1.51 8.49 11.23
N TRP A 69 -0.65 7.63 10.66
CA TRP A 69 -0.65 6.19 10.89
C TRP A 69 0.76 5.68 11.26
N PRO A 70 0.96 5.08 12.44
CA PRO A 70 2.31 4.85 12.96
C PRO A 70 3.03 3.62 12.37
N THR A 71 2.31 2.71 11.70
CA THR A 71 2.85 1.40 11.29
C THR A 71 3.09 1.29 9.79
N ILE A 72 3.90 0.30 9.41
CA ILE A 72 4.26 -0.08 8.03
C ILE A 72 4.11 -1.61 7.96
N PRO A 73 3.55 -2.19 6.88
CA PRO A 73 3.20 -1.58 5.61
C PRO A 73 1.94 -0.69 5.64
N GLN A 74 1.81 0.22 4.67
CA GLN A 74 0.60 1.01 4.41
C GLN A 74 0.18 0.86 2.94
N LEU A 75 -1.07 0.47 2.71
CA LEU A 75 -1.66 0.31 1.38
C LEU A 75 -2.52 1.52 1.02
N PHE A 76 -2.34 2.00 -0.22
CA PHE A 76 -3.14 3.04 -0.84
C PHE A 76 -3.69 2.57 -2.18
N ILE A 77 -4.93 2.94 -2.49
CA ILE A 77 -5.58 2.66 -3.76
C ILE A 77 -6.22 3.96 -4.26
N LYS A 78 -5.89 4.38 -5.48
CA LYS A 78 -6.29 5.67 -6.08
C LYS A 78 -6.01 6.86 -5.16
N GLY A 79 -4.89 6.79 -4.43
CA GLY A 79 -4.48 7.79 -3.43
C GLY A 79 -5.26 7.76 -2.12
N GLU A 80 -6.24 6.89 -1.97
CA GLU A 80 -7.00 6.67 -0.73
C GLU A 80 -6.27 5.67 0.16
N PHE A 81 -6.15 5.99 1.45
CA PHE A 81 -5.55 5.09 2.42
C PHE A 81 -6.51 3.95 2.77
N VAL A 82 -6.06 2.71 2.59
CA VAL A 82 -6.85 1.51 2.88
C VAL A 82 -6.56 1.02 4.30
N GLY A 83 -5.28 0.90 4.65
CA GLY A 83 -4.91 0.36 5.96
C GLY A 83 -3.49 -0.19 6.04
N GLY A 84 -3.16 -0.68 7.23
CA GLY A 84 -1.98 -1.49 7.49
C GLY A 84 -2.19 -2.98 7.20
N CYS A 85 -1.21 -3.81 7.53
CA CYS A 85 -1.25 -5.26 7.25
C CYS A 85 -2.49 -5.97 7.79
N ASP A 86 -2.88 -5.72 9.04
CA ASP A 86 -3.99 -6.44 9.68
C ASP A 86 -5.33 -6.07 9.04
N ILE A 87 -5.55 -4.78 8.77
CA ILE A 87 -6.75 -4.27 8.08
C ILE A 87 -6.84 -4.85 6.68
N VAL A 88 -5.77 -4.81 5.89
CA VAL A 88 -5.75 -5.36 4.53
C VAL A 88 -6.04 -6.86 4.53
N ARG A 89 -5.53 -7.59 5.53
CA ARG A 89 -5.79 -9.02 5.68
C ARG A 89 -7.25 -9.30 6.03
N GLU A 90 -7.83 -8.53 6.95
CA GLU A 90 -9.23 -8.66 7.33
C GLU A 90 -10.15 -8.34 6.15
N MET A 91 -9.93 -7.22 5.47
CA MET A 91 -10.68 -6.82 4.28
C MET A 91 -10.58 -7.86 3.15
N TYR A 92 -9.42 -8.50 2.98
CA TYR A 92 -9.27 -9.58 2.00
C TYR A 92 -10.07 -10.83 2.38
N GLN A 93 -10.10 -11.19 3.66
CA GLN A 93 -10.85 -12.35 4.17
C GLN A 93 -12.36 -12.12 4.14
N SER A 94 -12.81 -10.89 4.40
CA SER A 94 -14.23 -10.53 4.37
C SER A 94 -14.77 -10.31 2.95
N GLY A 95 -13.90 -10.19 1.94
CA GLY A 95 -14.29 -9.82 0.57
C GLY A 95 -14.47 -8.31 0.36
N GLU A 96 -14.25 -7.50 1.40
CA GLU A 96 -14.37 -6.05 1.35
C GLU A 96 -13.28 -5.42 0.49
N LEU A 97 -12.06 -5.97 0.50
CA LEU A 97 -10.96 -5.47 -0.34
C LEU A 97 -11.30 -5.61 -1.82
N GLN A 98 -11.84 -6.76 -2.24
CA GLN A 98 -12.30 -7.02 -3.60
C GLN A 98 -13.45 -6.09 -3.98
N SER A 99 -14.38 -5.85 -3.06
CA SER A 99 -15.50 -4.92 -3.28
C SER A 99 -15.00 -3.50 -3.48
N PHE A 100 -14.04 -3.06 -2.66
CA PHE A 100 -13.40 -1.76 -2.77
C PHE A 100 -12.62 -1.61 -4.09
N LEU A 101 -11.89 -2.65 -4.50
CA LEU A 101 -11.20 -2.68 -5.79
C LEU A 101 -12.18 -2.57 -6.98
N LYS A 102 -13.35 -3.23 -6.91
CA LYS A 102 -14.42 -3.08 -7.91
C LYS A 102 -14.96 -1.65 -7.96
N GLU A 103 -15.21 -1.04 -6.81
CA GLU A 103 -15.64 0.37 -6.72
C GLU A 103 -14.62 1.32 -7.36
N LYS A 104 -13.33 1.12 -7.05
CA LYS A 104 -12.23 1.92 -7.61
C LYS A 104 -11.83 1.55 -9.05
N GLN A 105 -12.55 0.62 -9.67
CA GLN A 105 -12.32 0.12 -11.02
C GLN A 105 -10.89 -0.41 -11.25
N ILE A 106 -10.30 -1.01 -10.21
CA ILE A 106 -8.99 -1.65 -10.29
C ILE A 106 -9.18 -3.05 -10.88
N GLN A 107 -8.34 -3.40 -11.84
CA GLN A 107 -8.34 -4.75 -12.39
C GLN A 107 -7.67 -5.71 -11.41
N PHE A 108 -8.36 -6.80 -11.10
CA PHE A 108 -7.84 -7.90 -10.30
C PHE A 108 -8.40 -9.23 -10.83
N LYS A 109 -7.72 -10.32 -10.53
CA LYS A 109 -8.18 -11.68 -10.78
C LYS A 109 -9.26 -12.00 -9.75
N ASP A 110 -10.52 -11.95 -10.17
CA ASP A 110 -11.61 -12.52 -9.38
C ASP A 110 -11.33 -14.02 -9.28
N ALA A 111 -11.24 -14.54 -8.06
CA ALA A 111 -11.22 -15.98 -7.83
C ALA A 111 -12.63 -16.47 -8.15
N ALA A 112 -12.84 -16.87 -9.41
CA ALA A 112 -14.06 -17.51 -9.88
C ALA A 112 -14.35 -18.80 -9.11
#